data_AF-A0A7Z0ERS5-F1
#
_entry.id   AF-A0A7Z0ERS5-F1
#
_cell.length_a   1.000
_cell.length_b   1.000
_cell.length_c   1.000
_cell.angle_alpha   90.00
_cell.angle_beta   90.00
_cell.angle_gamma   90.00
#
_symmetry.space_group_name_H-M   'P 1'
#
loop_
_entity.id
_entity.type
_entity.pdbx_description
1 polymer ?
#
loop_
_entity_poly.entity_id
_entity_poly.type
_entity_poly.pdbx_seq_one_letter_code
_entity_poly.pdbx_strand_id
1 'polypeptide(L)'
;MAQDTEQQPKKKRRGFEPRPGHVVQAFVFALDPGVAAERKLRSHCGAARTAYNWAVSSVLASWDQRKAEETYDIGETERTPWRSWSLPSLRRAFNAAKRDDPRFCDWWEANSKEAYSTGLANASAAFDAYAKSKRGERRGPRVGRPPHPQPPPPGARAQAPPPRLAAGVPASRTGPAHRAETVEPVA
;
A
#
# COMPACT_ATOMS: atom_id res chain seq x y z
N MET A 1 2.56 -38.98 -24.31
CA MET A 1 1.61 -38.07 -24.98
C MET A 1 1.61 -36.77 -24.18
N ALA A 2 2.26 -35.73 -24.70
CA ALA A 2 2.35 -34.42 -24.04
C ALA A 2 1.10 -33.60 -24.42
N GLN A 3 0.41 -33.04 -23.42
CA GLN A 3 -0.70 -32.13 -23.64
C GLN A 3 -0.16 -30.71 -23.82
N ASP A 4 -0.19 -30.22 -25.06
CA ASP A 4 0.04 -28.81 -25.38
C ASP A 4 -1.05 -27.96 -24.71
N THR A 5 -0.65 -27.18 -23.71
CA THR A 5 -1.56 -26.23 -23.07
C THR A 5 -1.54 -24.94 -23.88
N GLU A 6 -2.49 -24.84 -24.82
CA GLU A 6 -2.70 -23.67 -25.67
C GLU A 6 -3.06 -22.45 -24.82
N GLN A 7 -2.11 -21.51 -24.68
CA GLN A 7 -2.32 -20.26 -23.94
C GLN A 7 -3.12 -19.28 -24.81
N GLN A 8 -4.39 -19.07 -24.43
CA GLN A 8 -5.27 -18.13 -25.11
C GLN A 8 -4.71 -16.69 -25.11
N PRO A 9 -4.83 -15.95 -26.23
CA PRO A 9 -4.26 -14.61 -26.38
C PRO A 9 -4.94 -13.61 -25.45
N LYS A 10 -4.14 -12.84 -24.69
CA LYS A 10 -4.62 -11.79 -23.79
C LYS A 10 -5.38 -10.71 -24.57
N LYS A 11 -6.67 -10.56 -24.29
CA LYS A 11 -7.59 -9.59 -24.90
C LYS A 11 -7.02 -8.16 -24.77
N LYS A 12 -6.71 -7.48 -25.88
CA LYS A 12 -6.31 -6.07 -25.89
C LYS A 12 -7.44 -5.23 -25.28
N ARG A 13 -7.12 -4.40 -24.27
CA ARG A 13 -8.08 -3.45 -23.69
C ARG A 13 -8.42 -2.41 -24.76
N ARG A 14 -9.69 -2.27 -25.11
CA ARG A 14 -10.16 -1.17 -25.96
C ARG A 14 -9.82 0.16 -25.26
N GLY A 15 -9.28 1.12 -26.01
CA GLY A 15 -9.08 2.48 -25.52
C GLY A 15 -10.42 3.12 -25.15
N PHE A 16 -10.38 4.12 -24.27
CA PHE A 16 -11.57 4.93 -23.98
C PHE A 16 -11.82 5.89 -25.15
N GLU A 17 -13.00 5.83 -25.75
CA GLU A 17 -13.45 6.79 -26.76
C GLU A 17 -14.46 7.75 -26.12
N PRO A 18 -14.19 9.07 -26.11
CA PRO A 18 -15.18 10.06 -25.68
C PRO A 18 -16.43 9.98 -26.55
N ARG A 19 -17.60 10.26 -25.98
CA ARG A 19 -18.84 10.37 -26.77
C ARG A 19 -18.70 11.49 -27.81
N PRO A 20 -19.31 11.37 -29.00
CA PRO A 20 -19.33 12.45 -29.98
C PRO A 20 -19.75 13.79 -29.34
N GLY A 21 -19.05 14.87 -29.68
CA GLY A 21 -19.26 16.20 -29.09
C GLY A 21 -18.68 16.41 -27.69
N HIS A 22 -17.99 15.42 -27.11
CA HIS A 22 -17.33 15.54 -25.81
C HIS A 22 -15.80 15.44 -25.97
N VAL A 23 -15.06 16.25 -25.22
CA VAL A 23 -13.59 16.21 -25.15
C VAL A 23 -13.18 15.72 -23.77
N VAL A 24 -12.25 14.75 -23.71
CA VAL A 24 -11.61 14.36 -22.44
C VAL A 24 -10.39 15.22 -22.22
N GLN A 25 -10.37 15.91 -21.09
CA GLN A 25 -9.21 16.67 -20.64
C GLN A 25 -8.73 16.11 -19.30
N ALA A 26 -7.41 16.09 -19.12
CA ALA A 26 -6.80 15.73 -17.87
C ALA A 26 -6.06 16.95 -17.33
N PHE A 27 -6.28 17.25 -16.06
CA PHE A 27 -5.65 18.36 -15.36
C PHE A 27 -4.84 17.82 -14.19
N VAL A 28 -3.68 18.41 -13.95
CA VAL A 28 -2.86 18.14 -12.76
C VAL A 28 -2.91 19.37 -11.88
N PHE A 29 -3.40 19.19 -10.65
CA PHE A 29 -3.49 20.25 -9.68
C PHE A 29 -2.49 20.01 -8.55
N ALA A 30 -1.78 21.06 -8.14
CA ALA A 30 -1.07 21.07 -6.87
C ALA A 30 -2.10 21.25 -5.75
N LEU A 31 -2.03 20.40 -4.73
CA LEU A 31 -2.81 20.61 -3.52
C LEU A 31 -2.12 21.67 -2.67
N ASP A 32 -2.85 22.70 -2.23
CA ASP A 32 -2.41 23.66 -1.21
C ASP A 32 -3.23 23.47 0.08
N PRO A 33 -2.97 22.38 0.84
CA PRO A 33 -3.74 22.09 2.04
C PRO A 33 -3.34 23.03 3.16
N GLY A 34 -4.33 23.62 3.83
CA GLY A 34 -4.09 24.30 5.10
C GLY A 34 -3.49 23.34 6.15
N VAL A 35 -2.83 23.90 7.17
CA VAL A 35 -2.06 23.15 8.20
C VAL A 35 -2.83 21.96 8.79
N ALA A 36 -4.13 22.12 9.07
CA ALA A 36 -4.97 21.05 9.61
C ALA A 36 -5.20 19.91 8.60
N ALA A 37 -5.42 20.23 7.33
CA ALA A 37 -5.59 19.24 6.27
C ALA A 37 -4.28 18.50 5.99
N GLU A 38 -3.15 19.21 5.99
CA GLU A 38 -1.83 18.63 5.83
C GLU A 38 -1.51 17.62 6.95
N ARG A 39 -1.85 17.94 8.22
CA ARG A 39 -1.73 17.00 9.34
C ARG A 39 -2.59 15.75 9.15
N LYS A 40 -3.83 15.88 8.67
CA LYS A 40 -4.70 14.73 8.38
C LYS A 40 -4.14 13.85 7.26
N LEU A 41 -3.65 14.45 6.16
CA LEU A 41 -3.01 13.71 5.07
C LEU A 41 -1.80 12.91 5.56
N ARG A 42 -0.94 13.54 6.36
CA ARG A 42 0.21 12.84 6.99
C ARG A 42 -0.24 11.70 7.90
N SER A 43 -1.29 11.90 8.69
CA SER A 43 -1.89 10.85 9.53
C SER A 43 -2.36 9.65 8.70
N HIS A 44 -3.05 9.90 7.57
CA HIS A 44 -3.49 8.84 6.66
C HIS A 44 -2.31 8.08 6.01
N CYS A 45 -1.26 8.79 5.60
CA CYS A 45 -0.03 8.14 5.12
C CYS A 45 0.63 7.29 6.23
N GLY A 46 0.62 7.77 7.47
CA GLY A 46 1.03 7.02 8.65
C GLY A 46 0.22 5.74 8.84
N ALA A 47 -1.11 5.83 8.82
CA ALA A 47 -2.02 4.69 8.90
C ALA A 47 -1.73 3.61 7.85
N ALA A 48 -1.52 4.02 6.60
CA ALA A 48 -1.16 3.11 5.52
C ALA A 48 0.17 2.39 5.78
N ARG A 49 1.20 3.12 6.21
CA ARG A 49 2.52 2.54 6.55
C ARG A 49 2.43 1.59 7.74
N THR A 50 1.72 1.96 8.79
CA THR A 50 1.59 1.13 10.00
C THR A 50 0.82 -0.15 9.69
N ALA A 51 -0.26 -0.09 8.90
CA ALA A 51 -0.98 -1.30 8.43
C ALA A 51 -0.12 -2.20 7.56
N TYR A 52 0.67 -1.64 6.64
CA TYR A 52 1.62 -2.40 5.84
C TYR A 52 2.62 -3.16 6.73
N ASN A 53 3.26 -2.45 7.67
CA ASN A 53 4.22 -3.04 8.60
C ASN A 53 3.58 -4.12 9.47
N TRP A 54 2.39 -3.85 10.02
CA TRP A 54 1.62 -4.83 10.79
C TRP A 54 1.35 -6.11 9.99
N ALA A 55 0.93 -5.98 8.72
CA ALA A 55 0.63 -7.13 7.87
C ALA A 55 1.88 -7.95 7.56
N VAL A 56 3.00 -7.29 7.25
CA VAL A 56 4.28 -7.97 7.04
C VAL A 56 4.70 -8.71 8.31
N SER A 57 4.73 -8.05 9.47
CA SER A 57 5.09 -8.71 10.74
C SER A 57 4.16 -9.89 11.06
N SER A 58 2.85 -9.74 10.85
CA SER A 58 1.84 -10.77 11.14
C SER A 58 2.05 -12.05 10.31
N VAL A 59 2.29 -11.91 9.00
CA VAL A 59 2.53 -13.06 8.11
C VAL A 59 3.88 -13.69 8.42
N LEU A 60 4.92 -12.87 8.58
CA LEU A 60 6.27 -13.34 8.85
C LEU A 60 6.40 -14.06 10.19
N ALA A 61 5.70 -13.61 11.22
CA ALA A 61 5.66 -14.29 12.53
C ALA A 61 5.14 -15.73 12.41
N SER A 62 4.11 -15.98 11.58
CA SER A 62 3.63 -17.35 11.31
C SER A 62 4.69 -18.21 10.62
N TRP A 63 5.46 -17.62 9.68
CA TRP A 63 6.52 -18.35 8.99
C TRP A 63 7.70 -18.68 9.91
N ASP A 64 8.11 -17.69 10.71
CA ASP A 64 9.24 -17.84 11.64
C ASP A 64 8.87 -18.82 12.77
N GLN A 65 7.62 -18.80 13.25
CA GLN A 65 7.11 -19.78 14.21
C GLN A 65 7.14 -21.20 13.65
N ARG A 66 6.64 -21.42 12.43
CA ARG A 66 6.71 -22.75 11.79
C ARG A 66 8.14 -23.25 11.62
N LYS A 67 9.07 -22.35 11.29
CA LYS A 67 10.49 -22.67 11.18
C LYS A 67 11.09 -23.05 12.55
N ALA A 68 10.65 -22.42 13.63
CA ALA A 68 11.07 -22.80 14.98
C ALA A 68 10.48 -24.16 15.39
N GLU A 69 9.20 -24.40 15.11
CA GLU A 69 8.54 -25.68 15.40
C GLU A 69 9.17 -26.86 14.64
N GLU A 70 9.67 -26.61 13.43
CA GLU A 70 10.48 -27.56 12.69
C GLU A 70 11.77 -27.96 13.40
N THR A 71 12.41 -27.03 14.11
CA THR A 71 13.63 -27.34 14.88
C THR A 71 13.36 -28.17 16.14
N TYR A 72 12.10 -28.30 16.54
CA TYR A 72 11.65 -29.14 17.65
C TYR A 72 10.99 -30.44 17.16
N ASP A 73 11.20 -30.82 15.89
CA ASP A 73 10.66 -32.03 15.26
C ASP A 73 9.13 -32.14 15.30
N ILE A 74 8.41 -31.01 15.42
CA ILE A 74 6.95 -30.99 15.33
C ILE A 74 6.53 -31.32 13.90
N GLY A 75 5.61 -32.27 13.74
CA GLY A 75 5.08 -32.70 12.44
C GLY A 75 4.36 -31.57 11.70
N GLU A 76 4.44 -31.55 10.36
CA GLU A 76 3.95 -30.43 9.54
C GLU A 76 2.49 -30.03 9.80
N THR A 77 1.65 -31.03 10.10
CA THR A 77 0.21 -30.90 10.40
C THR A 77 -0.07 -30.30 11.78
N GLU A 78 0.87 -30.43 12.72
CA GLU A 78 0.76 -29.94 14.09
C GLU A 78 1.38 -28.55 14.26
N ARG A 79 2.15 -28.09 13.27
CA ARG A 79 2.75 -26.74 13.25
C ARG A 79 1.69 -25.65 13.11
N THR A 80 2.01 -24.46 13.62
CA THR A 80 1.23 -23.22 13.53
C THR A 80 0.66 -23.03 12.11
N PRO A 81 -0.66 -22.84 11.94
CA PRO A 81 -1.26 -22.68 10.62
C PRO A 81 -0.66 -21.54 9.81
N TRP A 82 -0.54 -21.73 8.50
CA TRP A 82 -0.10 -20.67 7.60
C TRP A 82 -1.08 -19.49 7.60
N ARG A 83 -0.56 -18.29 7.81
CA ARG A 83 -1.35 -17.06 7.60
C ARG A 83 -1.36 -16.69 6.12
N SER A 84 -2.56 -16.69 5.53
CA SER A 84 -2.77 -16.20 4.16
C SER A 84 -2.48 -14.69 4.06
N TRP A 85 -1.65 -14.30 3.10
CA TRP A 85 -1.37 -12.89 2.77
C TRP A 85 -2.33 -12.31 1.73
N SER A 86 -3.43 -13.00 1.39
CA SER A 86 -4.45 -12.43 0.50
C SER A 86 -5.08 -11.19 1.15
N LEU A 87 -5.41 -10.17 0.34
CA LEU A 87 -6.01 -8.95 0.85
C LEU A 87 -7.29 -9.20 1.70
N PRO A 88 -8.22 -10.10 1.33
CA PRO A 88 -9.37 -10.41 2.17
C PRO A 88 -9.00 -11.02 3.53
N SER A 89 -7.98 -11.89 3.58
CA SER A 89 -7.49 -12.49 4.82
C SER A 89 -6.82 -11.46 5.72
N LEU A 90 -5.96 -10.61 5.15
CA LEU A 90 -5.30 -9.52 5.87
C LEU A 90 -6.31 -8.52 6.45
N ARG A 91 -7.35 -8.15 5.70
CA ARG A 91 -8.42 -7.27 6.19
C ARG A 91 -9.18 -7.88 7.37
N ARG A 92 -9.50 -9.18 7.30
CA ARG A 92 -10.17 -9.90 8.39
C ARG A 92 -9.31 -9.91 9.66
N ALA A 93 -8.05 -10.31 9.54
CA ALA A 93 -7.12 -10.34 10.66
C ALA A 93 -6.86 -8.93 11.26
N PHE A 94 -6.72 -7.92 10.40
CA PHE A 94 -6.51 -6.54 10.85
C PHE A 94 -7.73 -5.99 11.59
N ASN A 95 -8.93 -6.25 11.08
CA ASN A 95 -10.17 -5.81 11.74
C ASN A 95 -10.35 -6.43 13.13
N ALA A 96 -9.90 -7.66 13.34
CA ALA A 96 -9.88 -8.29 14.66
C ALA A 96 -8.84 -7.64 15.58
N ALA A 97 -7.64 -7.35 15.07
CA ALA A 97 -6.54 -6.84 15.89
C ALA A 97 -6.59 -5.34 16.20
N LYS A 98 -7.13 -4.50 15.29
CA LYS A 98 -6.96 -3.03 15.34
C LYS A 98 -7.54 -2.34 16.59
N ARG A 99 -8.46 -3.00 17.30
CA ARG A 99 -9.06 -2.47 18.53
C ARG A 99 -8.21 -2.75 19.76
N ASP A 100 -7.47 -3.85 19.75
CA ASP A 100 -6.71 -4.33 20.91
C ASP A 100 -5.20 -4.08 20.75
N ASP A 101 -4.72 -3.95 19.52
CA ASP A 101 -3.31 -3.73 19.22
C ASP A 101 -2.90 -2.29 19.61
N PRO A 102 -1.91 -2.12 20.52
CA PRO A 102 -1.45 -0.80 20.98
C PRO A 102 -0.97 0.13 19.86
N ARG A 103 -0.64 -0.43 18.69
CA ARG A 103 -0.25 0.37 17.52
C ARG A 103 -1.42 1.13 16.90
N PHE A 104 -2.67 0.77 17.20
CA PHE A 104 -3.86 1.30 16.53
C PHE A 104 -4.97 1.73 17.49
N CYS A 105 -5.13 1.07 18.65
CA CYS A 105 -6.28 1.22 19.53
C CYS A 105 -6.65 2.69 19.83
N ASP A 106 -5.66 3.55 20.04
CA ASP A 106 -5.87 4.95 20.46
C ASP A 106 -6.26 5.92 19.33
N TRP A 107 -6.04 5.57 18.07
CA TRP A 107 -6.12 6.54 16.96
C TRP A 107 -6.68 5.97 15.67
N TRP A 108 -7.14 4.72 15.65
CA TRP A 108 -7.54 4.08 14.41
C TRP A 108 -8.72 4.79 13.74
N GLU A 109 -9.66 5.31 14.54
CA GLU A 109 -10.85 6.05 14.11
C GLU A 109 -10.54 7.43 13.53
N ALA A 110 -9.38 8.01 13.86
CA ALA A 110 -8.95 9.29 13.32
C ALA A 110 -8.55 9.22 11.83
N ASN A 111 -8.49 8.01 11.26
CA ASN A 111 -8.09 7.78 9.89
C ASN A 111 -9.15 7.05 9.06
N SER A 112 -9.17 7.34 7.76
CA SER A 112 -10.05 6.64 6.84
C SER A 112 -9.71 5.15 6.78
N LYS A 113 -10.74 4.31 6.70
CA LYS A 113 -10.59 2.86 6.45
C LYS A 113 -9.76 2.55 5.21
N GLU A 114 -9.82 3.44 4.21
CA GLU A 114 -9.08 3.27 2.96
C GLU A 114 -7.57 3.40 3.14
N ALA A 115 -7.10 4.21 4.11
CA ALA A 115 -5.68 4.31 4.39
C ALA A 115 -5.10 2.95 4.83
N TYR A 116 -5.78 2.26 5.74
CA TYR A 116 -5.39 0.91 6.17
C TYR A 116 -5.51 -0.09 5.03
N SER A 117 -6.62 -0.04 4.29
CA SER A 117 -6.87 -0.89 3.11
C SER A 117 -5.74 -0.81 2.09
N THR A 118 -5.24 0.40 1.78
CA THR A 118 -4.09 0.61 0.89
C THR A 118 -2.82 -0.03 1.45
N GLY A 119 -2.53 0.13 2.74
CA GLY A 119 -1.38 -0.50 3.39
C GLY A 119 -1.41 -2.02 3.29
N LEU A 120 -2.56 -2.63 3.58
CA LEU A 120 -2.76 -4.09 3.48
C LEU A 120 -2.66 -4.59 2.03
N ALA A 121 -3.19 -3.83 1.06
CA ALA A 121 -3.09 -4.16 -0.37
C ALA A 121 -1.63 -4.16 -0.84
N ASN A 122 -0.84 -3.17 -0.41
CA ASN A 122 0.58 -3.10 -0.72
C ASN A 122 1.35 -4.28 -0.09
N ALA A 123 1.00 -4.71 1.12
CA ALA A 123 1.61 -5.88 1.76
C ALA A 123 1.29 -7.17 1.00
N SER A 124 0.01 -7.36 0.62
CA SER A 124 -0.42 -8.49 -0.20
C SER A 124 0.35 -8.56 -1.52
N ALA A 125 0.46 -7.44 -2.24
CA ALA A 125 1.22 -7.34 -3.48
C ALA A 125 2.72 -7.61 -3.29
N ALA A 126 3.31 -7.18 -2.17
CA ALA A 126 4.71 -7.44 -1.86
C ALA A 126 4.97 -8.94 -1.64
N PHE A 127 4.09 -9.65 -0.93
CA PHE A 127 4.19 -11.10 -0.77
C PHE A 127 3.97 -11.86 -2.08
N ASP A 128 3.02 -11.43 -2.90
CA ASP A 128 2.82 -12.02 -4.23
C ASP A 128 4.05 -11.83 -5.13
N ALA A 129 4.68 -10.65 -5.09
CA ALA A 129 5.91 -10.38 -5.83
C ALA A 129 7.07 -11.26 -5.35
N TYR A 130 7.22 -11.44 -4.02
CA TYR A 130 8.19 -12.34 -3.43
C TYR A 130 7.94 -13.80 -3.85
N ALA A 131 6.71 -14.29 -3.73
CA ALA A 131 6.34 -15.66 -4.06
C ALA A 131 6.55 -15.97 -5.55
N LYS A 132 6.12 -15.08 -6.44
CA LYS A 132 6.38 -15.20 -7.90
C LYS A 132 7.87 -15.16 -8.21
N SER A 133 8.63 -14.31 -7.53
CA SER A 133 10.09 -14.26 -7.69
C SER A 133 10.77 -15.55 -7.22
N LYS A 134 10.30 -16.15 -6.11
CA LYS A 134 10.81 -17.43 -5.59
C LYS A 134 10.54 -18.59 -6.55
N ARG A 135 9.39 -18.57 -7.25
CA ARG A 135 9.02 -19.57 -8.28
C ARG A 135 9.65 -19.32 -9.66
N GLY A 136 10.36 -18.22 -9.86
CA GLY A 136 10.95 -17.87 -11.16
C GLY A 136 9.96 -17.34 -12.21
N GLU A 137 8.72 -17.02 -11.82
CA GLU A 137 7.66 -16.54 -12.73
C GLU A 137 7.80 -15.05 -13.09
N ARG A 138 8.69 -14.34 -12.41
CA ARG A 138 8.89 -12.90 -12.60
C ARG A 138 10.14 -12.63 -13.43
N ARG A 139 10.00 -11.80 -14.46
CA ARG A 139 11.12 -11.21 -15.20
C ARG A 139 11.82 -10.14 -14.36
N GLY A 140 13.16 -10.20 -14.28
CA GLY A 140 14.01 -9.22 -13.60
C GLY A 140 14.70 -9.77 -12.35
N PRO A 141 15.37 -8.90 -11.57
CA PRO A 141 16.10 -9.30 -10.37
C PRO A 141 15.22 -10.01 -9.34
N ARG A 142 15.80 -10.95 -8.61
CA ARG A 142 15.10 -11.65 -7.51
C ARG A 142 14.67 -10.64 -6.46
N VAL A 143 13.42 -10.74 -6.04
CA VAL A 143 12.87 -9.94 -4.94
C VAL A 143 13.05 -10.70 -3.63
N GLY A 144 13.64 -10.01 -2.65
CA GLY A 144 13.80 -10.53 -1.29
C GLY A 144 12.47 -10.63 -0.54
N ARG A 145 12.49 -11.39 0.55
CA ARG A 145 11.40 -11.40 1.55
C ARG A 145 11.10 -9.95 1.97
N PRO A 146 9.83 -9.54 2.12
CA PRO A 146 9.51 -8.23 2.68
C PRO A 146 10.26 -8.04 4.00
N PRO A 147 10.93 -6.89 4.22
CA PRO A 147 11.76 -6.71 5.40
C PRO A 147 10.89 -6.78 6.66
N HIS A 148 11.36 -7.50 7.68
CA HIS A 148 10.68 -7.52 8.97
C HIS A 148 10.80 -6.12 9.60
N PRO A 149 9.70 -5.38 9.77
CA PRO A 149 9.75 -4.13 10.51
C PRO A 149 10.04 -4.48 11.96
N GLN A 150 11.13 -3.94 12.51
CA GLN A 150 11.41 -4.04 13.95
C GLN A 150 10.21 -3.45 14.71
N PRO A 151 9.75 -4.08 15.81
CA PRO A 151 8.77 -3.43 16.67
C PRO A 151 9.37 -2.11 17.16
N PRO A 152 8.58 -1.02 17.21
CA PRO A 152 9.06 0.22 17.81
C PRO A 152 9.46 -0.07 19.28
N PRO A 153 10.51 0.57 19.81
CA PRO A 153 10.92 0.36 21.20
C PRO A 153 9.77 0.68 22.17
N PRO A 154 9.70 0.01 23.34
CA PRO A 154 8.68 0.29 24.33
C PRO A 154 8.66 1.79 24.69
N GLY A 155 7.48 2.41 24.63
CA GLY A 155 7.31 3.85 24.90
C GLY A 155 7.31 4.77 23.67
N ALA A 156 7.71 4.29 22.49
CA ALA A 156 7.49 5.02 21.25
C ALA A 156 6.01 4.91 20.86
N ARG A 157 5.20 5.92 21.24
CA ARG A 157 3.89 6.11 20.59
C ARG A 157 4.10 6.02 19.09
N ALA A 158 3.23 5.31 18.38
CA ALA A 158 3.15 5.35 16.93
C ALA A 158 2.67 6.74 16.47
N GLN A 159 3.43 7.78 16.81
CA GLN A 159 3.31 9.06 16.16
C GLN A 159 3.78 8.84 14.72
N ALA A 160 3.04 9.44 13.78
CA ALA A 160 3.42 9.43 12.37
C ALA A 160 4.92 9.70 12.25
N PRO A 161 5.68 8.86 11.52
CA PRO A 161 7.13 9.01 11.44
C PRO A 161 7.46 10.45 11.03
N PRO A 162 8.38 11.14 11.72
CA PRO A 162 8.74 12.50 11.34
C PRO A 162 9.21 12.49 9.88
N PRO A 163 8.87 13.51 9.08
CA PRO A 163 9.34 13.59 7.71
C PRO A 163 10.87 13.50 7.73
N ARG A 164 11.44 12.57 6.95
CA ARG A 164 12.84 12.71 6.55
C ARG A 164 12.89 14.05 5.85
N LEU A 165 13.61 15.01 6.43
CA LEU A 165 13.89 16.31 5.82
C LEU A 165 14.40 16.03 4.41
N ALA A 166 13.56 16.31 3.41
CA ALA A 166 14.01 16.34 2.04
C ALA A 166 15.03 17.49 1.98
N ALA A 167 16.28 17.16 1.69
CA ALA A 167 17.27 18.15 1.31
C ALA A 167 16.65 19.01 0.19
N GLY A 168 16.71 20.33 0.37
CA GLY A 168 15.95 21.31 -0.38
C GLY A 168 16.05 21.12 -1.90
N VAL A 169 14.88 21.04 -2.54
CA VAL A 169 14.75 21.28 -3.97
C VAL A 169 14.60 22.81 -4.14
N PRO A 170 15.46 23.48 -4.93
CA PRO A 170 15.36 24.93 -5.11
C PRO A 170 14.07 25.30 -5.87
N ALA A 171 13.46 26.41 -5.44
CA ALA A 171 12.21 26.93 -5.96
C ALA A 171 12.29 27.28 -7.45
N SER A 172 11.41 26.68 -8.26
CA SER A 172 11.21 27.06 -9.66
C SER A 172 10.43 28.38 -9.73
N ARG A 173 11.01 29.37 -10.41
CA ARG A 173 10.42 30.67 -10.79
C ARG A 173 8.97 30.55 -11.26
N THR A 174 8.08 31.29 -10.61
CA THR A 174 6.70 31.55 -11.06
C THR A 174 6.74 32.44 -12.30
N GLY A 175 6.17 31.97 -13.43
CA GLY A 175 5.85 32.80 -14.60
C GLY A 175 4.51 33.54 -14.42
N PRO A 176 4.24 34.60 -15.19
CA PRO A 176 3.15 35.53 -14.92
C PRO A 176 1.77 34.93 -15.20
N ALA A 177 0.80 35.29 -14.36
CA ALA A 177 -0.60 34.94 -14.48
C ALA A 177 -1.22 35.59 -15.73
N HIS A 178 -1.81 34.80 -16.61
CA HIS A 178 -2.65 35.32 -17.69
C HIS A 178 -3.98 35.78 -17.11
N ARG A 179 -4.23 37.09 -17.25
CA ARG A 179 -5.48 37.80 -16.93
C ARG A 179 -6.55 37.36 -17.94
N ALA A 180 -7.69 36.86 -17.45
CA ALA A 180 -8.85 36.60 -18.29
C ALA A 180 -9.47 37.95 -18.69
N GLU A 181 -9.48 38.25 -19.99
CA GLU A 181 -10.27 39.35 -20.55
C GLU A 181 -11.70 38.86 -20.82
N THR A 182 -12.66 39.59 -20.26
CA THR A 182 -14.10 39.45 -20.52
C THR A 182 -14.39 39.99 -21.91
N VAL A 183 -14.98 39.17 -22.78
CA VAL A 183 -15.49 39.61 -24.08
C VAL A 183 -16.98 39.92 -23.93
N GLU A 184 -17.33 41.20 -24.02
CA GLU A 184 -18.72 41.68 -24.14
C GLU A 184 -19.24 41.41 -25.57
N PRO A 185 -20.53 41.07 -25.75
CA PRO A 185 -21.12 40.87 -27.07
C PRO A 185 -21.48 42.22 -27.73
N VAL A 186 -21.12 42.37 -29.00
CA VAL A 186 -21.59 43.47 -29.86
C VAL A 186 -22.97 43.11 -30.43
N ALA A 187 -23.83 44.13 -30.49
CA ALA A 187 -25.25 44.12 -30.87
C ALA A 187 -25.57 43.50 -32.24
#